data_AF-A0A942A4T5-F1
#
_entry.id   AF-A0A942A4T5-F1
#
_cell.length_a   1.000
_cell.length_b   1.000
_cell.length_c   1.000
_cell.angle_alpha   90.00
_cell.angle_beta   90.00
_cell.angle_gamma   90.00
#
_symmetry.space_group_name_H-M   'P 1'
#
loop_
_entity.id
_entity.type
_entity.pdbx_description
1 polymer ?
#
loop_
_entity_poly.entity_id
_entity_poly.type
_entity_poly.pdbx_seq_one_letter_code
_entity_poly.pdbx_strand_id
1 'polypeptide(L)'
;MPGSPTAITVVPVDSIFCPGCGEDDDLTGTRSGPPGDERITVTCGSCTLVWERDLTPTCATCCSTDVRTALRSVVDKSRGTQLSIQSMQVVHLCPTCDAEELAVWNQGNTPLRPTELPVDGD
;
A
#
# COMPACT_ATOMS: atom_id res chain seq x y z
N MET A 1 -2.40 -29.65 27.07
CA MET A 1 -2.71 -28.23 27.20
C MET A 1 -2.89 -27.68 25.80
N PRO A 2 -4.07 -27.18 25.40
CA PRO A 2 -4.25 -26.61 24.07
C PRO A 2 -3.64 -25.21 24.03
N GLY A 3 -2.65 -24.99 23.16
CA GLY A 3 -2.12 -23.67 22.85
C GLY A 3 -3.21 -22.85 22.16
N SER A 4 -3.56 -21.71 22.74
CA SER A 4 -4.46 -20.75 22.10
C SER A 4 -3.84 -20.23 20.81
N PRO A 5 -4.59 -20.13 19.70
CA PRO A 5 -4.12 -19.39 18.54
C PRO A 5 -4.06 -17.91 18.91
N THR A 6 -2.86 -17.33 18.89
CA THR A 6 -2.66 -15.88 18.95
C THR A 6 -3.48 -15.24 17.83
N ALA A 7 -4.52 -14.50 18.21
CA ALA A 7 -5.28 -13.70 17.26
C ALA A 7 -4.35 -12.61 16.71
N ILE A 8 -3.96 -12.76 15.46
CA ILE A 8 -3.13 -11.77 14.75
C ILE A 8 -4.04 -10.56 14.51
N THR A 9 -3.81 -9.48 15.27
CA THR A 9 -4.52 -8.22 15.09
C THR A 9 -3.83 -7.45 13.97
N VAL A 10 -4.50 -7.41 12.83
CA VAL A 10 -4.08 -6.75 11.60
C VAL A 10 -4.50 -5.28 11.65
N VAL A 11 -3.55 -4.35 11.49
CA VAL A 11 -3.79 -2.90 11.52
C VAL A 11 -3.51 -2.29 10.14
N PRO A 12 -4.43 -1.47 9.56
CA PRO A 12 -4.31 -0.88 8.22
C PRO A 12 -3.26 0.24 8.11
N VAL A 13 -2.90 0.57 6.85
CA VAL A 13 -1.69 1.31 6.43
C VAL A 13 -1.74 2.84 6.58
N ASP A 14 -2.88 3.44 6.93
CA ASP A 14 -3.02 4.91 6.91
C ASP A 14 -2.48 5.61 8.17
N SER A 15 -2.34 4.91 9.30
CA SER A 15 -1.69 5.38 10.54
C SER A 15 -1.53 4.20 11.50
N ILE A 16 -0.32 4.00 12.06
CA ILE A 16 -0.04 2.88 12.96
C ILE A 16 -0.18 3.34 14.42
N PHE A 17 -1.05 2.68 15.18
CA PHE A 17 -1.24 2.89 16.62
C PHE A 17 -1.09 1.55 17.37
N CYS A 18 -0.58 1.52 18.62
CA CYS A 18 -0.60 0.31 19.46
C CYS A 18 -2.06 -0.08 19.71
N PRO A 19 -2.53 -1.27 19.29
CA PRO A 19 -3.92 -1.69 19.53
C PRO A 19 -4.24 -1.91 21.02
N GLY A 20 -3.22 -1.97 21.89
CA GLY A 20 -3.39 -2.10 23.34
C GLY A 20 -3.56 -0.78 24.09
N CYS A 21 -2.90 0.29 23.68
CA CYS A 21 -2.85 1.57 24.42
C CYS A 21 -3.11 2.81 23.57
N GLY A 22 -3.11 2.69 22.24
CA GLY A 22 -3.32 3.79 21.30
C GLY A 22 -2.08 4.63 21.00
N GLU A 23 -0.88 4.27 21.48
CA GLU A 23 0.34 5.05 21.24
C GLU A 23 0.84 4.91 19.78
N ASP A 24 1.23 6.03 19.18
CA ASP A 24 1.73 6.14 17.79
C ASP A 24 3.20 6.55 17.66
N ASP A 25 3.81 7.08 18.73
CA ASP A 25 5.17 7.64 18.69
C ASP A 25 6.26 6.60 19.01
N ASP A 26 6.13 5.87 20.12
CA ASP A 26 7.12 4.87 20.57
C ASP A 26 6.84 3.48 19.97
N LEU A 27 6.98 3.36 18.65
CA LEU A 27 6.74 2.15 17.89
C LEU A 27 7.99 1.68 17.14
N THR A 28 8.47 0.47 17.44
CA THR A 28 9.63 -0.16 16.80
C THR A 28 9.19 -1.21 15.78
N GLY A 29 9.60 -1.06 14.52
CA GLY A 29 9.30 -2.01 13.44
C GLY A 29 10.48 -2.94 13.10
N THR A 30 10.25 -4.25 13.10
CA THR A 30 11.21 -5.27 12.63
C THR A 30 10.66 -5.98 11.41
N ARG A 31 11.37 -5.92 10.28
CA ARG A 31 11.02 -6.64 9.04
C ARG A 31 11.62 -8.03 9.07
N SER A 32 10.82 -9.03 8.74
CA SER A 32 11.18 -10.45 8.68
C SER A 32 10.53 -11.11 7.48
N GLY A 33 11.09 -12.22 7.00
CA GLY A 33 10.56 -12.96 5.85
C GLY A 33 11.27 -12.68 4.52
N PRO A 34 11.05 -13.55 3.51
CA PRO A 34 11.65 -13.42 2.19
C PRO A 34 11.03 -12.26 1.39
N PRO A 35 11.71 -11.75 0.35
CA PRO A 35 11.13 -10.76 -0.54
C PRO A 35 9.83 -11.30 -1.17
N GLY A 36 8.71 -10.60 -0.94
CA GLY A 36 7.37 -11.01 -1.38
C GLY A 36 6.47 -11.66 -0.31
N ASP A 37 7.03 -12.12 0.82
CA ASP A 37 6.29 -12.52 2.04
C ASP A 37 6.91 -11.82 3.25
N GLU A 38 7.25 -10.55 3.03
CA GLU A 38 7.78 -9.69 4.06
C GLU A 38 6.69 -9.41 5.08
N ARG A 39 7.00 -9.68 6.34
CA ARG A 39 6.17 -9.35 7.48
C ARG A 39 6.89 -8.30 8.27
N ILE A 40 6.15 -7.33 8.79
CA ILE A 40 6.78 -6.34 9.64
C ILE A 40 6.08 -6.35 10.99
N THR A 41 6.79 -6.88 11.97
CA THR A 41 6.37 -6.93 13.36
C THR A 41 6.61 -5.57 13.99
N VAL A 42 5.59 -5.00 14.62
CA VAL A 42 5.67 -3.76 15.38
C VAL A 42 5.66 -4.10 16.87
N THR A 43 6.56 -3.48 17.63
CA THR A 43 6.62 -3.54 19.09
C THR A 43 6.45 -2.14 19.62
N CYS A 44 5.48 -1.92 20.49
CA CYS A 44 5.34 -0.64 21.17
C CYS A 44 6.25 -0.57 22.39
N GLY A 45 7.02 0.51 22.53
CA GLY A 45 7.90 0.74 23.69
C GLY A 45 7.14 1.00 24.99
N SER A 46 5.91 1.51 24.92
CA SER A 46 5.11 1.86 26.09
C SER A 46 4.28 0.70 26.64
N CYS A 47 3.48 0.05 25.77
CA CYS A 47 2.60 -1.07 26.13
C CYS A 47 3.34 -2.42 26.08
N THR A 48 4.54 -2.48 25.48
CA THR A 48 5.30 -3.72 25.14
C THR A 48 4.53 -4.70 24.25
N LEU A 49 3.40 -4.27 23.69
CA LEU A 49 2.59 -5.10 22.80
C LEU A 49 3.34 -5.30 21.49
N VAL A 50 3.29 -6.54 21.01
CA VAL A 50 3.87 -6.95 19.73
C VAL A 50 2.75 -7.40 18.81
N TRP A 51 2.67 -6.83 17.62
CA TRP A 51 1.70 -7.21 16.60
C TRP A 51 2.32 -7.20 15.20
N GLU A 52 1.72 -7.93 14.27
CA GLU A 52 2.15 -7.94 12.88
C GLU A 52 1.36 -6.88 12.11
N ARG A 53 2.06 -6.03 11.35
CA ARG A 53 1.38 -5.14 10.41
C ARG A 53 1.02 -5.92 9.18
N ASP A 54 -0.21 -5.75 8.73
CA ASP A 54 -0.65 -6.35 7.48
C ASP A 54 -0.17 -5.48 6.32
N LEU A 55 0.71 -6.06 5.51
CA LEU A 55 1.17 -5.45 4.28
C LEU A 55 0.28 -5.85 3.09
N THR A 56 -0.76 -6.64 3.33
CA THR A 56 -1.71 -7.01 2.28
C THR A 56 -2.32 -5.73 1.74
N PRO A 57 -2.06 -5.42 0.46
CA PRO A 57 -2.66 -4.26 -0.16
C PRO A 57 -4.18 -4.48 -0.14
N THR A 58 -4.89 -3.52 0.44
CA THR A 58 -6.35 -3.53 0.50
C THR A 58 -6.88 -2.30 -0.21
N CYS A 59 -8.06 -2.42 -0.79
CA CYS A 59 -8.73 -1.27 -1.38
C CYS A 59 -9.12 -0.28 -0.27
N ALA A 60 -8.66 0.96 -0.35
CA ALA A 60 -9.04 2.00 0.62
C ALA A 60 -10.56 2.30 0.65
N THR A 61 -11.25 2.03 -0.46
CA THR A 61 -12.69 2.33 -0.61
C THR A 61 -13.59 1.22 -0.09
N CYS A 62 -13.29 -0.05 -0.43
CA CYS A 62 -14.16 -1.18 -0.09
C CYS A 62 -13.52 -2.20 0.86
N CYS A 63 -12.29 -1.95 1.31
CA CYS A 63 -11.49 -2.84 2.15
C CYS A 63 -11.28 -4.26 1.59
N SER A 64 -11.54 -4.47 0.29
CA SER A 64 -11.28 -5.75 -0.36
C SER A 64 -9.79 -6.04 -0.40
N THR A 65 -9.41 -7.28 -0.05
CA THR A 65 -8.06 -7.83 -0.21
C THR A 65 -7.81 -8.36 -1.63
N ASP A 66 -8.86 -8.46 -2.45
CA ASP A 66 -8.74 -8.83 -3.87
C ASP A 66 -8.35 -7.58 -4.67
N VAL A 67 -7.06 -7.23 -4.64
CA VAL A 67 -6.49 -6.13 -5.42
C VAL A 67 -5.41 -6.65 -6.36
N ARG A 68 -5.37 -6.08 -7.57
CA ARG A 68 -4.45 -6.46 -8.64
C ARG A 68 -3.31 -5.46 -8.72
N THR A 69 -2.08 -5.96 -8.69
CA THR A 69 -0.89 -5.14 -8.92
C THR A 69 -0.84 -4.71 -10.40
N ALA A 70 -0.81 -3.40 -10.62
CA ALA A 70 -0.65 -2.79 -11.93
C ALA A 70 0.49 -1.75 -11.90
N LEU A 71 1.03 -1.42 -13.08
CA LEU A 71 2.04 -0.37 -13.20
C LEU A 71 1.38 0.91 -13.69
N ARG A 72 1.61 2.00 -12.97
CA ARG A 72 1.22 3.36 -13.36
C ARG A 72 2.44 4.14 -13.78
N SER A 73 2.35 4.81 -14.92
CA SER A 73 3.41 5.71 -15.37
C SER A 73 3.38 7.01 -14.57
N VAL A 74 4.55 7.48 -14.15
CA VAL A 74 4.73 8.80 -13.54
C VAL A 74 5.43 9.68 -14.58
N VAL A 75 4.79 10.75 -14.99
CA VAL A 75 5.32 11.72 -15.96
C VAL A 75 5.65 13.02 -15.26
N ASP A 76 6.69 13.68 -15.73
CA ASP A 76 7.08 15.01 -15.26
C ASP A 76 7.31 15.93 -16.45
N LYS A 77 7.22 17.24 -16.21
CA LYS A 77 7.42 18.26 -17.25
C LYS A 77 8.92 18.54 -17.40
N SER A 78 9.50 18.08 -18.51
CA SER A 78 10.86 18.46 -18.91
C SER A 78 10.91 19.94 -19.33
N ARG A 79 12.11 20.51 -19.49
CA ARG A 79 12.29 21.90 -20.00
C ARG A 79 11.55 22.07 -21.34
N GLY A 80 10.35 22.67 -21.31
CA GLY A 80 9.45 22.84 -22.45
C GLY A 80 7.98 22.49 -22.11
N THR A 81 7.15 22.27 -23.14
CA THR A 81 5.75 21.79 -23.01
C THR A 81 5.63 20.25 -23.06
N GLN A 82 6.75 19.53 -23.07
CA GLN A 82 6.77 18.08 -23.26
C GLN A 82 6.76 17.32 -21.93
N LEU A 83 5.82 16.37 -21.80
CA LEU A 83 5.74 15.40 -20.71
C LEU A 83 6.60 14.19 -21.05
N SER A 84 7.48 13.79 -20.12
CA SER A 84 8.32 12.59 -20.24
C SER A 84 8.02 11.62 -19.10
N ILE A 85 7.96 10.31 -19.40
CA ILE A 85 7.88 9.28 -18.38
C ILE A 85 9.19 9.28 -17.59
N GLN A 86 9.11 9.58 -16.30
CA GLN A 86 10.27 9.57 -15.40
C GLN A 86 10.41 8.23 -14.71
N SER A 87 9.30 7.61 -14.30
CA SER A 87 9.32 6.36 -13.57
C SER A 87 8.01 5.58 -13.70
N MET A 88 8.02 4.35 -13.18
CA MET A 88 6.85 3.49 -13.06
C MET A 88 6.58 3.26 -11.58
N GLN A 89 5.35 3.52 -11.14
CA GLN A 89 4.88 3.28 -9.79
C GLN A 89 4.01 2.02 -9.77
N VAL A 90 4.23 1.16 -8.79
CA VAL A 90 3.36 0.02 -8.53
C VAL A 90 2.09 0.53 -7.83
N VAL A 91 0.93 0.25 -8.40
CA VAL A 91 -0.39 0.57 -7.84
C VAL A 91 -1.22 -0.70 -7.65
N HIS A 92 -2.14 -0.67 -6.69
CA HIS A 92 -3.03 -1.79 -6.40
C HIS A 92 -4.45 -1.38 -6.82
N LEU A 93 -4.98 -2.01 -7.86
CA LEU A 93 -6.32 -1.74 -8.38
C LEU A 93 -7.33 -2.73 -7.83
N CYS A 94 -8.43 -2.23 -7.30
CA CYS A 94 -9.55 -3.06 -6.90
C CYS A 94 -10.45 -3.38 -8.12
N PRO A 95 -10.83 -4.65 -8.36
CA PRO A 95 -11.75 -4.99 -9.44
C PRO A 95 -13.17 -4.43 -9.24
N THR A 96 -13.51 -4.00 -8.02
CA THR A 96 -14.82 -3.41 -7.71
C THR A 96 -14.78 -1.88 -7.82
N CYS A 97 -13.78 -1.23 -7.22
CA CYS A 97 -13.70 0.24 -7.20
C CYS A 97 -12.98 0.81 -8.43
N ASP A 98 -11.96 0.12 -8.94
CA ASP A 98 -11.10 0.55 -10.05
C ASP A 98 -11.33 -0.32 -11.29
N ALA A 99 -12.56 -0.81 -11.48
CA ALA A 99 -12.92 -1.77 -12.53
C ALA A 99 -12.55 -1.27 -13.94
N GLU A 100 -12.71 0.04 -14.19
CA GLU A 100 -12.38 0.67 -15.48
C GLU A 100 -10.87 0.69 -15.73
N GLU A 101 -10.07 1.11 -14.75
CA GLU A 101 -8.61 1.09 -14.86
C GLU A 101 -8.09 -0.35 -15.00
N LEU A 102 -8.68 -1.28 -14.26
CA LEU A 102 -8.32 -2.69 -14.35
C LEU A 102 -8.68 -3.27 -15.72
N ALA A 103 -9.80 -2.86 -16.32
CA ALA A 103 -10.17 -3.25 -17.68
C ALA A 103 -9.17 -2.72 -18.71
N VAL A 104 -8.69 -1.48 -18.56
CA VAL A 104 -7.64 -0.90 -19.43
C VAL A 104 -6.33 -1.68 -19.29
N TRP A 105 -5.92 -1.98 -18.06
CA TRP A 105 -4.72 -2.80 -17.78
C TRP A 105 -4.84 -4.21 -18.34
N ASN A 106 -6.03 -4.83 -18.27
CA ASN A 106 -6.28 -6.15 -18.85
C ASN A 106 -6.36 -6.13 -20.38
N GLN A 107 -6.73 -5.00 -20.99
CA GLN A 107 -6.84 -4.85 -22.45
C GLN A 107 -5.49 -4.59 -23.14
N GLY A 108 -4.46 -4.17 -22.42
CA GLY A 108 -3.15 -3.92 -23.02
C GLY A 108 -2.00 -3.99 -22.02
N ASN A 109 -0.85 -4.49 -22.48
CA ASN A 109 0.43 -4.53 -21.73
C ASN A 109 1.04 -3.13 -21.51
N THR A 110 0.21 -2.08 -21.45
CA THR A 110 0.63 -0.68 -21.36
C THR A 110 0.34 -0.17 -19.95
N PRO A 111 1.30 0.53 -19.30
CA PRO A 111 1.08 1.10 -17.98
C PRO A 111 -0.09 2.09 -17.96
N LEU A 112 -0.77 2.14 -16.81
CA LEU A 112 -1.85 3.08 -16.56
C LEU A 112 -1.36 4.52 -16.70
N ARG A 113 -2.32 5.39 -17.05
CA ARG A 113 -2.06 6.81 -17.16
C ARG A 113 -1.72 7.41 -15.78
N PRO A 114 -0.88 8.46 -15.73
CA PRO A 114 -0.59 9.18 -14.50
C PRO A 114 -1.87 9.72 -13.87
N THR A 115 -1.97 9.66 -12.54
CA THR A 115 -3.13 10.19 -11.78
C THR A 115 -3.17 11.71 -11.83
N GLU A 116 -2.00 12.34 -11.79
CA GLU A 116 -1.85 13.79 -11.83
C GLU A 116 -0.99 14.16 -13.04
N LEU A 117 -1.52 15.04 -13.90
CA LEU A 117 -0.70 15.76 -14.85
C LEU A 117 -0.18 17.01 -14.14
N PRO A 118 1.12 17.35 -14.25
CA PRO A 118 1.61 18.64 -13.79
C PRO A 118 0.79 19.74 -14.46
N VAL A 119 -0.07 20.41 -13.69
CA VAL A 119 -0.78 21.59 -14.18
C VAL A 119 0.24 22.72 -14.23
N ASP A 120 0.23 23.50 -15.30
CA ASP A 120 0.96 24.75 -15.32
C ASP A 120 0.46 25.61 -14.15
N GLY A 121 1.31 25.76 -13.12
CA GLY A 121 1.12 26.78 -12.12
C GLY A 121 1.28 28.14 -12.80
N ASP A 122 0.20 28.92 -12.80
CA ASP A 122 0.16 30.33 -13.22
C ASP A 122 1.09 31.20 -12.36
#